data_AF-A0A934E0K4-F1
#
_entry.id   AF-A0A934E0K4-F1
#
_cell.length_a   1.000
_cell.length_b   1.000
_cell.length_c   1.000
_cell.angle_alpha   90.00
_cell.angle_beta   90.00
_cell.angle_gamma   90.00
#
_symmetry.space_group_name_H-M   'P 1'
#
loop_
_entity.id
_entity.type
_entity.pdbx_description
1 polymer ?
#
loop_
_entity_poly.entity_id
_entity_poly.type
_entity_poly.pdbx_seq_one_letter_code
_entity_poly.pdbx_strand_id
1 'polypeptide(L)'
;MVQALGPLPVAVVGLGFIGRKIAEAALASPDLTLVAAVDLAASLSGRSLSDIVPGAPRSVKVDRDLGLCLPKLRGGVVLLATGSRFEAQLQQLEAAVRAGAHVVSTCEELAFPWLRFEEKADKLDQLAVQHKVSVLGTGVNPGFVLDRLVATAGGACGSVRHAKASRVVDLLTCRESLQRRAGLGLTEDEFERRAAAGELGHVGLAESAALCALGLGLDFDEYEEELEPLLADEDLGGRLPLKKGQVAGVWQRVRGFHEERQTVELELTLAADAEGPHDEIHLDAEPPVRLRIEGGYAEDSATAWALVNAAPRVAAAEPGLLTVLELPAGR
;
A
#
# COMPACT_ATOMS: atom_id res chain seq x y z
N MET A 1 0.32 -30.41 18.24
CA MET A 1 -0.85 -29.89 18.97
C MET A 1 -0.89 -28.40 18.74
N VAL A 2 -1.72 -27.93 17.80
CA VAL A 2 -1.90 -26.49 17.57
C VAL A 2 -2.83 -26.02 18.68
N GLN A 3 -2.31 -25.27 19.65
CA GLN A 3 -3.18 -24.51 20.55
C GLN A 3 -4.07 -23.64 19.66
N ALA A 4 -5.38 -23.74 19.82
CA ALA A 4 -6.31 -22.79 19.23
C ALA A 4 -6.04 -21.44 19.91
N LEU A 5 -5.05 -20.70 19.39
CA LEU A 5 -4.81 -19.33 19.76
C LEU A 5 -6.07 -18.57 19.32
N GLY A 6 -6.68 -17.84 20.25
CA GLY A 6 -7.81 -16.98 19.94
C GLY A 6 -7.43 -15.92 18.89
N PRO A 7 -8.38 -15.04 18.52
CA PRO A 7 -8.12 -14.03 17.50
C PRO A 7 -6.86 -13.21 17.83
N LEU A 8 -6.07 -12.93 16.80
CA LEU A 8 -4.77 -12.28 16.90
C LEU A 8 -4.93 -10.84 17.41
N PRO A 9 -4.24 -10.44 18.50
CA PRO A 9 -4.32 -9.07 18.99
C PRO A 9 -3.65 -8.11 17.99
N VAL A 10 -4.38 -7.06 17.62
CA VAL A 10 -3.87 -6.02 16.71
C VAL A 10 -4.02 -4.63 17.31
N ALA A 11 -3.13 -3.73 16.89
CA ALA A 11 -3.26 -2.30 17.14
C ALA A 11 -3.23 -1.53 15.83
N VAL A 12 -4.07 -0.51 15.73
CA VAL A 12 -4.04 0.42 14.60
C VAL A 12 -3.26 1.67 14.99
N VAL A 13 -2.25 2.02 14.19
CA VAL A 13 -1.42 3.21 14.40
C VAL A 13 -1.62 4.17 13.24
N GLY A 14 -2.06 5.38 13.56
CA GLY A 14 -2.61 6.34 12.60
C GLY A 14 -4.11 6.11 12.44
N LEU A 15 -4.92 7.10 12.86
CA LEU A 15 -6.38 7.14 12.77
C LEU A 15 -6.85 8.24 11.80
N GLY A 16 -6.04 8.47 10.76
CA GLY A 16 -6.48 9.15 9.53
C GLY A 16 -7.53 8.33 8.77
N PHE A 17 -7.86 8.75 7.56
CA PHE A 17 -8.92 8.10 6.76
C PHE A 17 -8.69 6.59 6.58
N ILE A 18 -7.50 6.20 6.11
CA ILE A 18 -7.13 4.78 5.89
C ILE A 18 -7.04 4.01 7.21
N GLY A 19 -6.43 4.61 8.24
CA GLY A 19 -6.36 4.01 9.58
C GLY A 19 -7.72 3.63 10.15
N ARG A 20 -8.72 4.50 9.98
CA ARG A 20 -10.11 4.19 10.39
C ARG A 20 -10.70 3.06 9.56
N LYS A 21 -10.44 3.00 8.25
CA LYS A 21 -10.87 1.88 7.40
C LYS A 21 -10.23 0.55 7.80
N ILE A 22 -8.95 0.58 8.18
CA ILE A 22 -8.25 -0.60 8.73
C ILE A 22 -8.90 -1.03 10.05
N ALA A 23 -9.21 -0.08 10.94
CA ALA A 23 -9.91 -0.41 12.19
C ALA A 23 -11.30 -1.01 11.94
N GLU A 24 -12.08 -0.44 11.01
CA GLU A 24 -13.38 -1.00 10.58
C GLU A 24 -13.23 -2.43 10.04
N ALA A 25 -12.25 -2.67 9.16
CA ALA A 25 -11.99 -4.00 8.61
C ALA A 25 -11.49 -5.00 9.67
N ALA A 26 -10.66 -4.55 10.62
CA ALA A 26 -10.17 -5.38 11.72
C ALA A 26 -11.32 -5.80 12.66
N LEU A 27 -12.29 -4.91 12.93
CA LEU A 27 -13.48 -5.23 13.71
C LEU A 27 -14.41 -6.24 13.02
N ALA A 28 -14.41 -6.25 11.68
CA ALA A 28 -15.18 -7.19 10.87
C ALA A 28 -14.50 -8.56 10.70
N SER A 29 -13.21 -8.68 11.05
CA SER A 29 -12.45 -9.92 10.92
C SER A 29 -12.62 -10.81 12.16
N PRO A 30 -13.02 -12.09 12.01
CA PRO A 30 -13.07 -13.03 13.12
C PRO A 30 -11.67 -13.45 13.60
N ASP A 31 -10.64 -13.26 12.77
CA ASP A 31 -9.27 -13.69 13.05
C ASP A 31 -8.49 -12.68 13.87
N LEU A 32 -9.00 -11.45 14.03
CA LEU A 32 -8.32 -10.36 14.72
C LEU A 32 -9.11 -9.88 15.95
N THR A 33 -8.41 -9.31 16.91
CA THR A 33 -9.02 -8.53 18.00
C THR A 33 -8.28 -7.21 18.16
N LEU A 34 -8.99 -6.11 17.94
CA LEU A 34 -8.44 -4.75 18.09
C LEU A 34 -8.30 -4.39 19.58
N VAL A 35 -7.05 -4.37 20.08
CA VAL A 35 -6.74 -4.17 21.51
C VAL A 35 -6.18 -2.79 21.85
N ALA A 36 -5.70 -2.06 20.85
CA ALA A 36 -5.15 -0.71 21.02
C ALA A 36 -5.31 0.14 19.75
N ALA A 37 -5.30 1.46 19.94
CA ALA A 37 -5.26 2.42 18.85
C ALA A 37 -4.35 3.58 19.24
N VAL A 38 -3.55 4.07 18.30
CA VAL A 38 -2.55 5.11 18.53
C VAL A 38 -2.67 6.19 17.46
N ASP A 39 -2.69 7.45 17.87
CA ASP A 39 -2.60 8.59 16.96
C ASP A 39 -1.91 9.77 17.65
N LEU A 40 -1.05 10.48 16.91
CA LEU A 40 -0.30 11.63 17.44
C LEU A 40 -1.19 12.86 17.67
N ALA A 41 -2.35 12.95 17.03
CA ALA A 41 -3.27 14.07 17.14
C ALA A 41 -3.77 14.24 18.58
N ALA A 42 -3.44 15.38 19.19
CA ALA A 42 -3.82 15.70 20.56
C ALA A 42 -5.34 15.66 20.79
N SER A 43 -6.13 15.94 19.75
CA SER A 43 -7.60 15.92 19.76
C SER A 43 -8.19 14.50 19.86
N LEU A 44 -7.41 13.45 19.60
CA LEU A 44 -7.85 12.06 19.69
C LEU A 44 -7.43 11.40 21.01
N SER A 45 -6.33 11.85 21.61
CA SER A 45 -5.77 11.32 22.85
C SER A 45 -6.80 11.11 23.96
N GLY A 46 -6.84 9.90 24.53
CA GLY A 46 -7.71 9.54 25.65
C GLY A 46 -9.18 9.34 25.30
N ARG A 47 -9.60 9.66 24.07
CA ARG A 47 -10.96 9.39 23.59
C ARG A 47 -11.19 7.89 23.43
N SER A 48 -12.43 7.47 23.60
CA SER A 48 -12.84 6.11 23.26
C SER A 48 -12.73 5.91 21.75
N LEU A 49 -12.18 4.79 21.32
CA LEU A 49 -12.11 4.45 19.89
C LEU A 49 -13.51 4.35 19.27
N SER A 50 -14.51 3.92 20.06
CA SER A 50 -15.92 3.87 19.64
C SER A 50 -16.49 5.21 19.16
N ASP A 51 -15.91 6.32 19.62
CA ASP A 51 -16.35 7.68 19.26
C ASP A 51 -15.74 8.14 17.93
N ILE A 52 -14.82 7.35 17.36
CA ILE A 52 -14.07 7.64 16.14
C ILE A 52 -14.38 6.57 15.08
N VAL A 53 -14.47 5.32 15.51
CA VAL A 53 -14.78 4.14 14.69
C VAL A 53 -16.00 3.45 15.30
N PRO A 54 -17.20 3.61 14.71
CA PRO A 54 -18.42 2.96 15.19
C PRO A 54 -18.25 1.45 15.32
N GLY A 55 -18.75 0.87 16.41
CA GLY A 55 -18.63 -0.56 16.70
C GLY A 55 -17.34 -0.98 17.42
N ALA A 56 -16.35 -0.09 17.55
CA ALA A 56 -15.15 -0.40 18.32
C ALA A 56 -15.45 -0.54 19.83
N PRO A 57 -14.69 -1.36 20.58
CA PRO A 57 -14.87 -1.50 22.02
C PRO A 57 -14.62 -0.18 22.76
N ARG A 58 -15.53 0.20 23.66
CA ARG A 58 -15.38 1.41 24.51
C ARG A 58 -14.18 1.37 25.46
N SER A 59 -13.67 0.17 25.73
CA SER A 59 -12.48 -0.05 26.56
C SER A 59 -11.19 0.33 25.86
N VAL A 60 -11.17 0.38 24.52
CA VAL A 60 -10.01 0.79 23.74
C VAL A 60 -10.02 2.31 23.65
N LYS A 61 -9.04 2.94 24.28
CA LYS A 61 -8.79 4.38 24.18
C LYS A 61 -7.64 4.64 23.23
N VAL A 62 -7.69 5.79 22.55
CA VAL A 62 -6.61 6.24 21.69
C VAL A 62 -5.45 6.75 22.54
N ASP A 63 -4.28 6.14 22.38
CA ASP A 63 -3.04 6.61 22.98
C ASP A 63 -2.25 7.49 21.99
N ARG A 64 -1.30 8.27 22.50
CA ARG A 64 -0.36 9.05 21.68
C ARG A 64 0.99 8.37 21.55
N ASP A 65 1.28 7.42 22.42
CA ASP A 65 2.55 6.71 22.44
C ASP A 65 2.32 5.24 22.09
N LEU A 66 2.93 4.80 21.00
CA LEU A 66 2.94 3.40 20.61
C LEU A 66 3.51 2.53 21.73
N GLY A 67 4.55 3.00 22.42
CA GLY A 67 5.23 2.30 23.52
C GLY A 67 4.30 1.87 24.65
N LEU A 68 3.26 2.65 24.95
CA LEU A 68 2.27 2.33 25.99
C LEU A 68 1.34 1.18 25.59
N CYS A 69 1.21 0.92 24.29
CA CYS A 69 0.36 -0.14 23.76
C CYS A 69 1.10 -1.47 23.56
N LEU A 70 2.42 -1.41 23.36
CA LEU A 70 3.26 -2.56 23.04
C LEU A 70 3.19 -3.73 24.03
N PRO A 71 3.07 -3.53 25.36
CA PRO A 71 2.90 -4.66 26.29
C PRO A 71 1.64 -5.51 26.01
N LYS A 72 0.61 -4.92 25.40
CA LYS A 72 -0.64 -5.61 25.00
C LYS A 72 -0.53 -6.35 23.66
N LEU A 73 0.58 -6.15 22.94
CA LEU A 73 0.79 -6.61 21.56
C LEU A 73 1.95 -7.60 21.43
N ARG A 74 2.41 -8.22 22.53
CA ARG A 74 3.48 -9.22 22.44
C ARG A 74 3.01 -10.41 21.60
N GLY A 75 3.65 -10.64 20.46
CA GLY A 75 3.21 -11.63 19.46
C GLY A 75 1.96 -11.23 18.65
N GLY A 76 1.50 -9.98 18.81
CA GLY A 76 0.44 -9.36 18.01
C GLY A 76 0.98 -8.55 16.84
N VAL A 77 0.08 -7.83 16.16
CA VAL A 77 0.42 -7.08 14.94
C VAL A 77 0.09 -5.60 15.07
N VAL A 78 1.05 -4.75 14.73
CA VAL A 78 0.83 -3.32 14.50
C VAL A 78 0.41 -3.12 13.05
N LEU A 79 -0.80 -2.60 12.85
CA LEU A 79 -1.33 -2.15 11.56
C LEU A 79 -1.01 -0.65 11.40
N LEU A 80 0.08 -0.34 10.69
CA LEU A 80 0.69 0.98 10.64
C LEU A 80 0.27 1.77 9.39
N ALA A 81 -0.48 2.86 9.56
CA ALA A 81 -1.07 3.66 8.48
C ALA A 81 -0.77 5.16 8.62
N THR A 82 0.51 5.51 8.69
CA THR A 82 1.01 6.84 9.08
C THR A 82 1.70 7.62 7.97
N GLY A 83 2.18 6.97 6.90
CA GLY A 83 2.78 7.67 5.76
C GLY A 83 3.41 6.74 4.72
N SER A 84 3.82 7.33 3.61
CA SER A 84 4.30 6.62 2.41
C SER A 84 5.81 6.44 2.30
N ARG A 85 6.58 7.20 3.09
CA ARG A 85 8.04 7.27 2.98
C ARG A 85 8.72 6.37 4.01
N PHE A 86 9.53 5.42 3.57
CA PHE A 86 10.13 4.38 4.41
C PHE A 86 10.98 4.98 5.53
N GLU A 87 11.87 5.92 5.21
CA GLU A 87 12.74 6.57 6.19
C GLU A 87 11.96 7.28 7.29
N ALA A 88 10.83 7.92 6.93
CA ALA A 88 9.97 8.61 7.88
C ALA A 88 9.22 7.63 8.82
N GLN A 89 9.01 6.38 8.38
CA GLN A 89 8.37 5.34 9.18
C GLN A 89 9.37 4.52 10.01
N LEU A 90 10.67 4.56 9.68
CA LEU A 90 11.68 3.67 10.26
C LEU A 90 11.68 3.67 11.80
N GLN A 91 11.56 4.84 12.42
CA GLN A 91 11.50 4.95 13.88
C GLN A 91 10.30 4.18 14.48
N GLN A 92 9.12 4.25 13.85
CA GLN A 92 7.92 3.56 14.31
C GLN A 92 8.02 2.05 14.07
N LEU A 93 8.56 1.65 12.91
CA LEU A 93 8.83 0.25 12.56
C LEU A 93 9.76 -0.39 13.59
N GLU A 94 10.92 0.22 13.84
CA GLU A 94 11.89 -0.32 14.79
C GLU A 94 11.36 -0.33 16.23
N ALA A 95 10.56 0.66 16.63
CA ALA A 95 9.94 0.68 17.96
C ALA A 95 8.99 -0.50 18.16
N ALA A 96 8.15 -0.81 17.15
CA ALA A 96 7.26 -1.97 17.19
C ALA A 96 8.05 -3.29 17.22
N VAL A 97 9.08 -3.41 16.37
CA VAL A 97 9.94 -4.59 16.31
C VAL A 97 10.65 -4.84 17.65
N ARG A 98 11.25 -3.80 18.24
CA ARG A 98 11.96 -3.92 19.53
C ARG A 98 11.07 -4.38 20.68
N ALA A 99 9.77 -4.13 20.58
CA ALA A 99 8.79 -4.62 21.54
C ALA A 99 8.26 -6.04 21.27
N GLY A 100 8.70 -6.70 20.19
CA GLY A 100 8.25 -8.03 19.82
C GLY A 100 6.83 -8.05 19.25
N ALA A 101 6.46 -7.00 18.51
CA ALA A 101 5.25 -6.98 17.68
C ALA A 101 5.63 -7.11 16.20
N HIS A 102 4.84 -7.88 15.46
CA HIS A 102 4.89 -7.89 14.00
C HIS A 102 4.33 -6.57 13.47
N VAL A 103 4.66 -6.22 12.22
CA VAL A 103 4.17 -4.99 11.60
C VAL A 103 3.63 -5.27 10.21
N VAL A 104 2.45 -4.72 9.92
CA VAL A 104 1.91 -4.63 8.57
C VAL A 104 1.59 -3.17 8.31
N SER A 105 2.20 -2.56 7.31
CA SER A 105 2.10 -1.12 7.05
C SER A 105 1.56 -0.81 5.66
N THR A 106 0.84 0.32 5.55
CA THR A 106 0.44 0.90 4.26
C THR A 106 1.55 1.70 3.59
N CYS A 107 2.75 1.74 4.17
CA CYS A 107 3.86 2.54 3.64
C CYS A 107 4.29 2.01 2.27
N GLU A 108 4.05 2.79 1.21
CA GLU A 108 4.28 2.36 -0.17
C GLU A 108 5.76 1.98 -0.43
N GLU A 109 6.73 2.77 0.05
CA GLU A 109 8.16 2.44 -0.09
C GLU A 109 8.60 1.20 0.71
N LEU A 110 7.84 0.79 1.73
CA LEU A 110 8.11 -0.44 2.50
C LEU A 110 7.69 -1.71 1.73
N ALA A 111 6.97 -1.59 0.61
CA ALA A 111 6.59 -2.76 -0.19
C ALA A 111 7.83 -3.49 -0.74
N PHE A 112 8.86 -2.72 -1.15
CA PHE A 112 10.16 -3.26 -1.56
C PHE A 112 11.29 -2.24 -1.30
N PRO A 113 11.66 -2.01 -0.03
CA PRO A 113 12.54 -0.89 0.36
C PRO A 113 13.98 -1.07 -0.11
N TRP A 114 14.42 -2.30 -0.42
CA TRP A 114 15.76 -2.55 -0.96
C TRP A 114 16.02 -1.83 -2.28
N LEU A 115 14.99 -1.52 -3.06
CA LEU A 115 15.13 -0.79 -4.33
C LEU A 115 15.83 0.56 -4.15
N ARG A 116 15.58 1.25 -3.03
CA ARG A 116 16.10 2.60 -2.77
C ARG A 116 16.97 2.68 -1.51
N PHE A 117 16.79 1.77 -0.58
CA PHE A 117 17.29 1.88 0.80
C PHE A 117 17.87 0.56 1.31
N GLU A 118 18.62 -0.17 0.47
CA GLU A 118 19.23 -1.48 0.76
C GLU A 118 19.80 -1.58 2.20
N GLU A 119 20.72 -0.68 2.59
CA GLU A 119 21.35 -0.73 3.92
C GLU A 119 20.34 -0.58 5.07
N LYS A 120 19.30 0.26 4.91
CA LYS A 120 18.27 0.47 5.94
C LYS A 120 17.27 -0.68 5.98
N ALA A 121 16.94 -1.25 4.82
CA ALA A 121 16.11 -2.43 4.71
C ALA A 121 16.78 -3.63 5.40
N ASP A 122 18.06 -3.87 5.13
CA ASP A 122 18.83 -4.95 5.77
C ASP A 122 18.94 -4.79 7.28
N LYS A 123 19.13 -3.55 7.76
CA LYS A 123 19.13 -3.28 9.21
C LYS A 123 17.78 -3.58 9.85
N LEU A 124 16.68 -3.24 9.18
CA LEU A 124 15.34 -3.53 9.67
C LEU A 124 15.05 -5.03 9.64
N ASP A 125 15.46 -5.72 8.59
CA ASP A 125 15.37 -7.19 8.48
C ASP A 125 16.10 -7.88 9.64
N GLN A 126 17.38 -7.54 9.84
CA GLN A 126 18.19 -8.09 10.93
C GLN A 126 17.57 -7.81 12.30
N LEU A 127 17.01 -6.61 12.50
CA LEU A 127 16.31 -6.26 13.74
C LEU A 127 15.06 -7.13 13.92
N ALA A 128 14.27 -7.34 12.88
CA ALA A 128 13.08 -8.19 12.90
C ALA A 128 13.44 -9.65 13.23
N VAL A 129 14.49 -10.19 12.61
CA VAL A 129 15.05 -11.53 12.90
C VAL A 129 15.49 -11.64 14.37
N GLN A 130 16.26 -10.68 14.88
CA GLN A 130 16.74 -10.66 16.27
C GLN A 130 15.58 -10.68 17.28
N HIS A 131 14.50 -9.97 16.97
CA HIS A 131 13.31 -9.89 17.81
C HIS A 131 12.26 -10.97 17.51
N LYS A 132 12.51 -11.86 16.55
CA LYS A 132 11.63 -12.96 16.13
C LYS A 132 10.24 -12.49 15.71
N VAL A 133 10.20 -11.41 14.94
CA VAL A 133 8.98 -10.83 14.38
C VAL A 133 9.17 -10.58 12.89
N SER A 134 8.06 -10.25 12.22
CA SER A 134 8.04 -10.01 10.78
C SER A 134 7.44 -8.64 10.47
N VAL A 135 7.95 -8.00 9.42
CA VAL A 135 7.52 -6.68 8.95
C VAL A 135 7.10 -6.80 7.48
N LEU A 136 6.00 -6.15 7.10
CA LEU A 136 5.53 -6.15 5.71
C LEU A 136 4.96 -4.78 5.32
N GLY A 137 5.36 -4.26 4.16
CA GLY A 137 4.63 -3.21 3.46
C GLY A 137 3.59 -3.81 2.49
N THR A 138 2.33 -3.41 2.59
CA THR A 138 1.27 -3.88 1.69
C THR A 138 0.12 -2.88 1.58
N GLY A 139 -0.71 -3.08 0.57
CA GLY A 139 -1.84 -2.23 0.21
C GLY A 139 -2.48 -2.76 -1.07
N VAL A 140 -3.35 -1.96 -1.68
CA VAL A 140 -3.91 -2.32 -2.99
C VAL A 140 -2.87 -2.18 -4.10
N ASN A 141 -2.08 -1.11 -4.06
CA ASN A 141 -0.97 -0.82 -4.96
C ASN A 141 -0.11 0.24 -4.25
N PRO A 142 1.14 -0.07 -3.87
CA PRO A 142 1.80 -1.38 -3.95
C PRO A 142 1.21 -2.42 -2.99
N GLY A 143 1.42 -3.71 -3.29
CA GLY A 143 1.20 -4.84 -2.42
C GLY A 143 0.14 -5.84 -2.90
N PHE A 144 -0.59 -5.53 -3.97
CA PHE A 144 -1.55 -6.46 -4.56
C PHE A 144 -1.66 -6.35 -6.08
N VAL A 145 -2.28 -5.29 -6.60
CA VAL A 145 -2.80 -5.25 -7.99
C VAL A 145 -1.68 -5.25 -9.04
N LEU A 146 -0.69 -4.37 -8.91
CA LEU A 146 0.38 -4.17 -9.90
C LEU A 146 1.69 -4.90 -9.56
N ASP A 147 1.63 -5.84 -8.61
CA ASP A 147 2.79 -6.61 -8.16
C ASP A 147 2.40 -8.07 -7.86
N ARG A 148 1.82 -8.37 -6.69
CA ARG A 148 1.49 -9.73 -6.27
C ARG A 148 0.53 -10.45 -7.20
N LEU A 149 -0.51 -9.76 -7.69
CA LEU A 149 -1.48 -10.32 -8.63
C LEU A 149 -0.82 -10.60 -9.99
N VAL A 150 0.11 -9.74 -10.41
CA VAL A 150 0.91 -9.94 -11.63
C VAL A 150 1.76 -11.20 -11.50
N ALA A 151 2.49 -11.33 -10.39
CA ALA A 151 3.27 -12.54 -10.09
C ALA A 151 2.40 -13.80 -10.02
N THR A 152 1.21 -13.69 -9.39
CA THR A 152 0.25 -14.80 -9.30
C THR A 152 -0.26 -15.22 -10.67
N ALA A 153 -0.56 -14.26 -11.56
CA ALA A 153 -1.00 -14.54 -12.93
C ALA A 153 0.09 -15.24 -13.76
N GLY A 154 1.36 -14.95 -13.49
CA GLY A 154 2.51 -15.61 -14.11
C GLY A 154 2.72 -17.06 -13.66
N GLY A 155 2.15 -17.48 -12.53
CA GLY A 155 2.36 -18.82 -11.98
C GLY A 155 1.75 -19.97 -12.80
N ALA A 156 0.95 -19.66 -13.83
CA ALA A 156 0.28 -20.62 -14.70
C ALA A 156 0.64 -20.49 -16.19
N CYS A 157 1.75 -19.84 -16.52
CA CYS A 157 2.31 -19.79 -17.88
C CYS A 157 3.79 -20.22 -17.90
N GLY A 158 4.35 -20.38 -19.10
CA GLY A 158 5.79 -20.56 -19.28
C GLY A 158 6.59 -19.29 -18.98
N SER A 159 7.88 -19.29 -19.34
CA SER A 159 8.76 -18.14 -19.10
C SER A 159 8.17 -16.83 -19.64
N VAL A 160 8.09 -15.82 -18.77
CA VAL A 160 7.66 -14.48 -19.13
C VAL A 160 8.85 -13.74 -19.75
N ARG A 161 8.59 -13.04 -20.85
CA ARG A 161 9.58 -12.18 -21.53
C ARG A 161 9.38 -10.71 -21.18
N HIS A 162 8.12 -10.29 -21.04
CA HIS A 162 7.72 -8.92 -20.72
C HIS A 162 6.41 -8.93 -19.94
N ALA A 163 6.27 -8.01 -19.00
CA ALA A 163 5.03 -7.79 -18.28
C ALA A 163 4.58 -6.34 -18.44
N LYS A 164 3.34 -6.14 -18.86
CA LYS A 164 2.65 -4.84 -18.81
C LYS A 164 1.45 -4.95 -17.89
N ALA A 165 1.31 -4.02 -16.95
CA ALA A 165 0.09 -3.92 -16.16
C ALA A 165 -0.34 -2.46 -16.02
N SER A 166 -1.66 -2.24 -15.99
CA SER A 166 -2.23 -0.91 -15.86
C SER A 166 -3.36 -0.87 -14.84
N ARG A 167 -3.52 0.28 -14.21
CA ARG A 167 -4.60 0.58 -13.26
C ARG A 167 -5.22 1.92 -13.61
N VAL A 168 -6.54 1.96 -13.76
CA VAL A 168 -7.32 3.17 -14.01
C VAL A 168 -8.32 3.36 -12.88
N VAL A 169 -8.22 4.48 -12.17
CA VAL A 169 -9.03 4.77 -10.98
C VAL A 169 -9.77 6.09 -11.15
N ASP A 170 -11.07 6.06 -10.89
CA ASP A 170 -11.86 7.29 -10.74
C ASP A 170 -11.63 7.93 -9.36
N LEU A 171 -10.98 9.09 -9.37
CA LEU A 171 -10.65 9.88 -8.20
C LEU A 171 -11.88 10.39 -7.44
N LEU A 172 -13.05 10.52 -8.09
CA LEU A 172 -14.28 10.98 -7.44
C LEU A 172 -14.83 9.95 -6.43
N THR A 173 -14.38 8.70 -6.53
CA THR A 173 -14.68 7.64 -5.57
C THR A 173 -13.69 7.58 -4.41
N CYS A 174 -12.56 8.30 -4.50
CA CYS A 174 -11.46 8.25 -3.57
C CYS A 174 -11.50 9.36 -2.52
N ARG A 175 -10.75 9.19 -1.43
CA ARG A 175 -10.52 10.22 -0.41
C ARG A 175 -9.88 11.50 -0.97
N GLU A 176 -10.22 12.64 -0.37
CA GLU A 176 -9.72 13.97 -0.75
C GLU A 176 -8.19 14.08 -0.75
N SER A 177 -7.50 13.39 0.18
CA SER A 177 -6.03 13.44 0.21
C SER A 177 -5.38 12.80 -1.02
N LEU A 178 -6.00 11.77 -1.61
CA LEU A 178 -5.52 11.18 -2.86
C LEU A 178 -5.81 12.11 -4.05
N GLN A 179 -7.00 12.71 -4.08
CA GLN A 179 -7.36 13.73 -5.09
C GLN A 179 -6.36 14.89 -5.10
N ARG A 180 -5.93 15.37 -3.92
CA ARG A 180 -4.90 16.41 -3.80
C ARG A 180 -3.51 15.95 -4.25
N ARG A 181 -3.13 14.68 -4.02
CA ARG A 181 -1.86 14.11 -4.56
C ARG A 181 -1.89 13.96 -6.07
N ALA A 182 -3.06 13.74 -6.67
CA ALA A 182 -3.26 13.75 -8.12
C ALA A 182 -3.35 15.16 -8.71
N GLY A 183 -3.20 16.22 -7.90
CA GLY A 183 -3.16 17.60 -8.39
C GLY A 183 -4.48 18.14 -8.94
N LEU A 184 -5.62 17.54 -8.59
CA LEU A 184 -6.92 17.98 -9.12
C LEU A 184 -7.16 19.48 -8.89
N GLY A 185 -7.51 20.19 -9.97
CA GLY A 185 -7.81 21.62 -9.96
C GLY A 185 -6.61 22.56 -10.03
N LEU A 186 -5.38 22.04 -10.05
CA LEU A 186 -4.19 22.85 -10.29
C LEU A 186 -4.15 23.37 -11.73
N THR A 187 -3.40 24.44 -11.96
CA THR A 187 -2.92 24.75 -13.32
C THR A 187 -1.77 23.82 -13.71
N GLU A 188 -1.46 23.75 -15.00
CA GLU A 188 -0.30 22.99 -15.50
C GLU A 188 1.02 23.47 -14.87
N ASP A 189 1.28 24.79 -14.84
CA ASP A 189 2.48 25.36 -14.18
C ASP A 189 2.58 24.99 -12.69
N GLU A 190 1.45 24.99 -11.97
CA GLU A 190 1.42 24.59 -10.56
C GLU A 190 1.70 23.10 -10.40
N PHE A 191 1.18 22.28 -11.31
CA PHE A 191 1.43 20.86 -11.37
C PHE A 191 2.92 20.59 -11.57
N GLU A 192 3.53 21.13 -12.61
CA GLU A 192 4.95 20.94 -12.94
C GLU A 192 5.85 21.27 -11.74
N ARG A 193 5.63 22.43 -11.12
CA ARG A 193 6.40 22.86 -9.94
C ARG A 193 6.27 21.90 -8.77
N ARG A 194 5.05 21.42 -8.48
CA ARG A 194 4.78 20.53 -7.33
C ARG A 194 5.20 19.09 -7.61
N ALA A 195 5.09 18.63 -8.85
CA ALA A 195 5.62 17.36 -9.33
C ALA A 195 7.15 17.34 -9.20
N ALA A 196 7.84 18.39 -9.64
CA ALA A 196 9.29 18.53 -9.48
C ALA A 196 9.75 18.57 -8.01
N ALA A 197 8.87 19.01 -7.09
CA ALA A 197 9.10 18.96 -5.65
C ALA A 197 8.77 17.60 -5.00
N GLY A 198 8.28 16.62 -5.78
CA GLY A 198 7.90 15.29 -5.29
C GLY A 198 6.62 15.26 -4.44
N GLU A 199 5.75 16.27 -4.59
CA GLU A 199 4.51 16.40 -3.81
C GLU A 199 3.30 15.71 -4.47
N LEU A 200 3.37 15.45 -5.78
CA LEU A 200 2.29 14.89 -6.59
C LEU A 200 2.63 13.48 -7.07
N GLY A 201 1.61 12.79 -7.57
CA GLY A 201 1.72 11.44 -8.11
C GLY A 201 1.56 10.34 -7.06
N HIS A 202 1.74 9.12 -7.55
CA HIS A 202 1.73 7.89 -6.77
C HIS A 202 3.13 7.57 -6.27
N VAL A 203 3.22 7.15 -5.01
CA VAL A 203 4.44 6.62 -4.41
C VAL A 203 4.35 5.10 -4.48
N GLY A 204 5.41 4.41 -4.87
CA GLY A 204 5.43 2.95 -4.85
C GLY A 204 5.36 2.25 -6.21
N LEU A 205 5.20 2.97 -7.32
CA LEU A 205 5.05 2.32 -8.63
C LEU A 205 6.35 1.62 -9.05
N ALA A 206 7.50 2.22 -8.73
CA ALA A 206 8.81 1.61 -8.94
C ALA A 206 9.02 0.35 -8.10
N GLU A 207 8.62 0.39 -6.82
CA GLU A 207 8.64 -0.75 -5.92
C GLU A 207 7.71 -1.87 -6.43
N SER A 208 6.55 -1.52 -6.99
CA SER A 208 5.64 -2.48 -7.63
C SER A 208 6.26 -3.11 -8.87
N ALA A 209 6.96 -2.31 -9.70
CA ALA A 209 7.63 -2.81 -10.91
C ALA A 209 8.77 -3.78 -10.57
N ALA A 210 9.56 -3.47 -9.53
CA ALA A 210 10.60 -4.35 -9.03
C ALA A 210 10.02 -5.66 -8.45
N LEU A 211 8.94 -5.59 -7.67
CA LEU A 211 8.24 -6.78 -7.18
C LEU A 211 7.61 -7.62 -8.31
N CYS A 212 7.07 -6.96 -9.34
CA CYS A 212 6.56 -7.61 -10.53
C CYS A 212 7.67 -8.38 -11.23
N ALA A 213 8.83 -7.75 -11.48
CA ALA A 213 9.98 -8.39 -12.08
C ALA A 213 10.45 -9.61 -11.25
N LEU A 214 10.65 -9.40 -9.95
CA LEU A 214 11.06 -10.45 -9.01
C LEU A 214 10.10 -11.64 -9.01
N GLY A 215 8.79 -11.37 -8.92
CA GLY A 215 7.75 -12.41 -8.88
C GLY A 215 7.58 -13.19 -10.19
N LEU A 216 8.00 -12.62 -11.31
CA LEU A 216 7.96 -13.27 -12.62
C LEU A 216 9.31 -13.89 -13.05
N GLY A 217 10.36 -13.70 -12.25
CA GLY A 217 11.72 -14.12 -12.60
C GLY A 217 12.31 -13.32 -13.76
N LEU A 218 11.96 -12.04 -13.86
CA LEU A 218 12.54 -11.08 -14.81
C LEU A 218 13.63 -10.27 -14.13
N ASP A 219 14.68 -9.94 -14.89
CA ASP A 219 15.72 -9.01 -14.44
C ASP A 219 15.22 -7.55 -14.47
N PHE A 220 15.75 -6.74 -13.54
CA PHE A 220 15.39 -5.34 -13.31
C PHE A 220 16.61 -4.60 -12.73
N ASP A 221 17.38 -3.96 -13.60
CA ASP A 221 18.62 -3.25 -13.22
C ASP A 221 18.41 -1.75 -13.11
N GLU A 222 17.65 -1.21 -14.07
CA GLU A 222 17.40 0.21 -14.22
C GLU A 222 15.91 0.46 -14.46
N TYR A 223 15.45 1.65 -14.09
CA TYR A 223 14.07 2.04 -14.34
C TYR A 223 13.94 3.53 -14.60
N GLU A 224 12.89 3.88 -15.33
CA GLU A 224 12.49 5.24 -15.62
C GLU A 224 11.09 5.48 -15.05
N GLU A 225 10.88 6.67 -14.46
CA GLU A 225 9.58 7.13 -13.96
C GLU A 225 9.13 8.36 -14.75
N GLU A 226 7.89 8.35 -15.20
CA GLU A 226 7.24 9.48 -15.88
C GLU A 226 5.96 9.84 -15.14
N LEU A 227 5.71 11.15 -14.97
CA LEU A 227 4.52 11.68 -14.34
C LEU A 227 4.01 12.85 -15.18
N GLU A 228 2.81 12.70 -15.73
CA GLU A 228 2.18 13.70 -16.58
C GLU A 228 0.81 14.11 -16.03
N PRO A 229 0.42 15.39 -16.14
CA PRO A 229 -0.93 15.81 -15.81
C PRO A 229 -1.91 15.38 -16.89
N LEU A 230 -3.12 15.00 -16.48
CA LEU A 230 -4.27 14.90 -17.37
C LEU A 230 -5.03 16.22 -17.26
N LEU A 231 -5.19 16.94 -18.37
CA LEU A 231 -5.88 18.23 -18.37
C LEU A 231 -7.34 18.06 -18.78
N ALA A 232 -8.24 18.81 -18.13
CA ALA A 232 -9.63 18.91 -18.54
C ALA A 232 -9.72 19.58 -19.92
N ASP A 233 -10.34 18.91 -20.88
CA ASP A 233 -10.58 19.41 -22.23
C ASP A 233 -11.80 20.32 -22.33
N GLU A 234 -12.71 20.25 -21.36
CA GLU A 234 -13.87 21.12 -21.16
C GLU A 234 -14.10 21.48 -19.68
N ASP A 235 -15.09 22.35 -19.42
CA ASP A 235 -15.50 22.65 -18.06
C ASP A 235 -16.28 21.45 -17.49
N LEU A 236 -15.70 20.77 -16.50
CA LEU A 236 -16.35 19.65 -15.81
C LEU A 236 -17.20 20.16 -14.65
N GLY A 237 -18.46 19.77 -14.61
CA GLY A 237 -19.39 20.07 -13.51
C GLY A 237 -19.41 19.00 -12.42
N GLY A 238 -20.34 19.12 -11.47
CA GLY A 238 -20.60 18.06 -10.48
C GLY A 238 -19.86 18.23 -9.15
N ARG A 239 -19.43 17.11 -8.55
CA ARG A 239 -18.87 17.07 -7.18
C ARG A 239 -17.52 17.77 -7.05
N LEU A 240 -16.76 17.83 -8.14
CA LEU A 240 -15.49 18.52 -8.20
C LEU A 240 -15.45 19.35 -9.49
N PRO A 241 -15.91 20.61 -9.46
CA PRO A 241 -15.95 21.43 -10.67
C PRO A 241 -14.52 21.78 -11.11
N LEU A 242 -14.20 21.50 -12.38
CA LEU A 242 -12.92 21.82 -13.01
C LEU A 242 -13.15 22.72 -14.23
N LYS A 243 -12.25 23.67 -14.45
CA LYS A 243 -12.21 24.46 -15.67
C LYS A 243 -11.35 23.79 -16.73
N LYS A 244 -11.71 24.00 -17.99
CA LYS A 244 -10.86 23.62 -19.11
C LYS A 244 -9.41 24.09 -18.89
N GLY A 245 -8.46 23.19 -19.09
CA GLY A 245 -7.03 23.41 -18.89
C GLY A 245 -6.54 23.24 -17.44
N GLN A 246 -7.42 22.99 -16.48
CA GLN A 246 -7.00 22.55 -15.14
C GLN A 246 -6.71 21.06 -15.14
N VAL A 247 -5.87 20.64 -14.20
CA VAL A 247 -5.55 19.23 -13.96
C VAL A 247 -6.80 18.48 -13.51
N ALA A 248 -7.20 17.49 -14.30
CA ALA A 248 -8.24 16.51 -14.05
C ALA A 248 -7.69 15.16 -13.55
N GLY A 249 -6.37 15.00 -13.48
CA GLY A 249 -5.77 13.78 -12.98
C GLY A 249 -4.29 13.68 -13.25
N VAL A 250 -3.75 12.48 -13.05
CA VAL A 250 -2.38 12.13 -13.38
C VAL A 250 -2.32 10.82 -14.13
N TRP A 251 -1.38 10.75 -15.06
CA TRP A 251 -0.88 9.51 -15.61
C TRP A 251 0.57 9.34 -15.15
N GLN A 252 0.88 8.17 -14.59
CA GLN A 252 2.22 7.83 -14.15
C GLN A 252 2.65 6.51 -14.76
N ARG A 253 3.89 6.43 -15.22
CA ARG A 253 4.46 5.23 -15.83
C ARG A 253 5.79 4.89 -15.19
N VAL A 254 6.02 3.60 -14.99
CA VAL A 254 7.34 3.04 -14.69
C VAL A 254 7.71 2.04 -15.76
N ARG A 255 8.93 2.15 -16.29
CA ARG A 255 9.54 1.15 -17.17
C ARG A 255 10.77 0.58 -16.50
N GLY A 256 10.84 -0.73 -16.38
CA GLY A 256 12.01 -1.47 -15.90
C GLY A 256 12.80 -2.08 -17.05
N PHE A 257 14.12 -2.10 -16.92
CA PHE A 257 15.05 -2.53 -17.97
C PHE A 257 16.11 -3.51 -17.45
N HIS A 258 16.56 -4.38 -18.34
CA HIS A 258 17.75 -5.22 -18.20
C HIS A 258 18.49 -5.24 -19.53
N GLU A 259 19.78 -4.90 -19.55
CA GLU A 259 20.59 -4.80 -20.78
C GLU A 259 19.88 -4.03 -21.92
N GLU A 260 19.38 -2.82 -21.63
CA GLU A 260 18.60 -1.95 -22.54
C GLU A 260 17.22 -2.49 -23.00
N ARG A 261 16.88 -3.74 -22.66
CA ARG A 261 15.58 -4.35 -22.96
C ARG A 261 14.59 -4.01 -21.85
N GLN A 262 13.47 -3.41 -22.22
CA GLN A 262 12.37 -3.21 -21.28
C GLN A 262 11.77 -4.56 -20.87
N THR A 263 11.75 -4.86 -19.57
CA THR A 263 11.23 -6.12 -19.00
C THR A 263 9.86 -5.94 -18.35
N VAL A 264 9.60 -4.77 -17.76
CA VAL A 264 8.35 -4.45 -17.05
C VAL A 264 7.85 -3.06 -17.45
N GLU A 265 6.55 -2.91 -17.60
CA GLU A 265 5.86 -1.63 -17.77
C GLU A 265 4.64 -1.55 -16.86
N LEU A 266 4.61 -0.57 -15.97
CA LEU A 266 3.43 -0.28 -15.15
C LEU A 266 2.88 1.09 -15.49
N GLU A 267 1.57 1.18 -15.69
CA GLU A 267 0.86 2.44 -15.95
C GLU A 267 -0.24 2.65 -14.90
N LEU A 268 -0.30 3.84 -14.32
CA LEU A 268 -1.34 4.23 -13.38
C LEU A 268 -2.01 5.52 -13.86
N THR A 269 -3.32 5.43 -14.06
CA THR A 269 -4.17 6.59 -14.37
C THR A 269 -5.06 6.87 -13.19
N LEU A 270 -4.90 8.04 -12.58
CA LEU A 270 -5.80 8.57 -11.57
C LEU A 270 -6.51 9.79 -12.17
N ALA A 271 -7.77 9.65 -12.57
CA ALA A 271 -8.50 10.72 -13.25
C ALA A 271 -9.83 11.02 -12.55
N ALA A 272 -10.25 12.28 -12.58
CA ALA A 272 -11.61 12.66 -12.26
C ALA A 272 -12.54 12.17 -13.37
N ASP A 273 -13.60 11.44 -12.98
CA ASP A 273 -14.59 10.90 -13.92
C ASP A 273 -13.97 9.94 -14.95
N ALA A 274 -13.04 9.10 -14.48
CA ALA A 274 -12.34 8.15 -15.34
C ALA A 274 -13.32 7.18 -16.02
N GLU A 275 -13.29 7.14 -17.36
CA GLU A 275 -14.10 6.19 -18.12
C GLU A 275 -13.58 4.75 -17.98
N GLY A 276 -14.47 3.84 -17.59
CA GLY A 276 -14.18 2.42 -17.43
C GLY A 276 -13.01 2.12 -16.49
N PRO A 277 -13.09 2.46 -15.18
CA PRO A 277 -12.06 2.08 -14.21
C PRO A 277 -11.79 0.58 -14.24
N HIS A 278 -10.52 0.18 -14.16
CA HIS A 278 -10.12 -1.22 -14.28
C HIS A 278 -8.70 -1.47 -13.78
N ASP A 279 -8.40 -2.74 -13.54
CA ASP A 279 -7.04 -3.24 -13.41
C ASP A 279 -6.78 -4.26 -14.53
N GLU A 280 -5.65 -4.16 -15.21
CA GLU A 280 -5.32 -5.00 -16.36
C GLU A 280 -3.87 -5.48 -16.34
N ILE A 281 -3.64 -6.72 -16.72
CA ILE A 281 -2.33 -7.40 -16.69
C ILE A 281 -2.16 -8.19 -17.99
N HIS A 282 -1.10 -7.90 -18.73
CA HIS A 282 -0.69 -8.57 -19.95
C HIS A 282 0.71 -9.15 -19.75
N LEU A 283 0.85 -10.47 -19.86
CA LEU A 283 2.13 -11.16 -19.80
C LEU A 283 2.48 -11.74 -21.17
N ASP A 284 3.63 -11.33 -21.71
CA ASP A 284 4.22 -11.96 -22.88
C ASP A 284 4.91 -13.26 -22.45
N ALA A 285 4.17 -14.36 -22.56
CA ALA A 285 4.56 -15.70 -22.13
C ALA A 285 4.07 -16.76 -23.14
N GLU A 286 4.23 -18.05 -22.82
CA GLU A 286 3.66 -19.16 -23.59
C GLU A 286 2.81 -20.05 -22.66
N PRO A 287 1.47 -20.08 -22.80
CA PRO A 287 0.67 -19.17 -23.61
C PRO A 287 0.69 -17.73 -23.04
N PRO A 288 0.36 -16.70 -23.85
CA PRO A 288 0.21 -15.34 -23.33
C PRO A 288 -0.94 -15.26 -22.32
N VAL A 289 -0.78 -14.43 -21.29
CA VAL A 289 -1.80 -14.21 -20.25
C VAL A 289 -2.36 -12.80 -20.36
N ARG A 290 -3.69 -12.69 -20.33
CA ARG A 290 -4.40 -11.42 -20.22
C ARG A 290 -5.46 -11.54 -19.14
N LEU A 291 -5.39 -10.66 -18.15
CA LEU A 291 -6.35 -10.55 -17.07
C LEU A 291 -6.84 -9.12 -16.98
N ARG A 292 -8.16 -8.95 -16.85
CA ARG A 292 -8.79 -7.65 -16.69
C ARG A 292 -9.89 -7.74 -15.63
N ILE A 293 -9.88 -6.81 -14.68
CA ILE A 293 -10.86 -6.69 -13.62
C ILE A 293 -11.64 -5.41 -13.89
N GLU A 294 -12.86 -5.56 -14.39
CA GLU A 294 -13.77 -4.43 -14.62
C GLU A 294 -14.13 -3.75 -13.29
N GLY A 295 -14.07 -2.42 -13.27
CA GLY A 295 -14.24 -1.59 -12.08
C GLY A 295 -12.98 -1.48 -11.22
N GLY A 296 -12.01 -2.39 -11.38
CA GLY A 296 -10.81 -2.48 -10.57
C GLY A 296 -11.08 -2.72 -9.07
N TYR A 297 -10.02 -2.81 -8.28
CA TYR A 297 -10.12 -2.83 -6.82
C TYR A 297 -10.36 -1.44 -6.26
N ALA A 298 -11.35 -1.29 -5.37
CA ALA A 298 -11.63 -0.05 -4.68
C ALA A 298 -10.47 0.36 -3.75
N GLU A 299 -9.78 1.45 -4.09
CA GLU A 299 -8.50 1.90 -3.51
C GLU A 299 -8.43 1.79 -1.97
N ASP A 300 -9.31 2.52 -1.29
CA ASP A 300 -9.24 2.69 0.16
C ASP A 300 -9.65 1.42 0.92
N SER A 301 -10.69 0.72 0.44
CA SER A 301 -11.20 -0.49 1.11
C SER A 301 -10.31 -1.71 0.84
N ALA A 302 -9.79 -1.85 -0.38
CA ALA A 302 -8.87 -2.93 -0.73
C ALA A 302 -7.57 -2.81 0.07
N THR A 303 -7.04 -1.60 0.24
CA THR A 303 -5.87 -1.35 1.10
C THR A 303 -6.13 -1.80 2.54
N ALA A 304 -7.26 -1.39 3.14
CA ALA A 304 -7.59 -1.80 4.51
C ALA A 304 -7.67 -3.33 4.67
N TRP A 305 -8.31 -4.00 3.71
CA TRP A 305 -8.40 -5.46 3.71
C TRP A 305 -7.05 -6.14 3.44
N ALA A 306 -6.18 -5.57 2.61
CA ALA A 306 -4.84 -6.13 2.38
C ALA A 306 -4.07 -6.27 3.70
N LEU A 307 -4.09 -5.24 4.54
CA LEU A 307 -3.43 -5.25 5.84
C LEU A 307 -4.06 -6.24 6.81
N VAL A 308 -5.39 -6.21 6.94
CA VAL A 308 -6.14 -7.09 7.86
C VAL A 308 -5.94 -8.55 7.51
N ASN A 309 -5.95 -8.89 6.22
CA ASN A 309 -5.70 -10.27 5.79
C ASN A 309 -4.22 -10.64 5.92
N ALA A 310 -3.29 -9.72 5.71
CA ALA A 310 -1.87 -10.02 5.88
C ALA A 310 -1.49 -10.30 7.35
N ALA A 311 -2.16 -9.68 8.32
CA ALA A 311 -1.78 -9.75 9.74
C ALA A 311 -1.57 -11.18 10.29
N PRO A 312 -2.50 -12.15 10.14
CA PRO A 312 -2.28 -13.51 10.63
C PRO A 312 -1.13 -14.24 9.92
N ARG A 313 -0.90 -13.94 8.64
CA ARG A 313 0.15 -14.57 7.84
C ARG A 313 1.52 -14.05 8.24
N VAL A 314 1.63 -12.74 8.44
CA VAL A 314 2.87 -12.10 8.91
C VAL A 314 3.21 -12.56 10.32
N ALA A 315 2.21 -12.78 11.18
CA ALA A 315 2.43 -13.34 12.51
C ALA A 315 2.88 -14.83 12.49
N ALA A 316 2.54 -15.57 11.43
CA ALA A 316 2.88 -16.97 11.26
C ALA A 316 4.10 -17.21 10.36
N ALA A 317 4.64 -16.16 9.72
CA ALA A 317 5.77 -16.24 8.81
C ALA A 317 7.09 -16.36 9.58
N GLU A 318 8.17 -16.69 8.84
CA GLU A 318 9.51 -16.58 9.39
C GLU A 318 9.83 -15.11 9.73
N PRO A 319 10.61 -14.86 10.79
CA PRO A 319 11.03 -13.51 11.15
C PRO A 319 11.85 -12.84 10.06
N GLY A 320 11.68 -11.53 9.89
CA GLY A 320 12.37 -10.74 8.88
C GLY A 320 11.52 -9.63 8.28
N LEU A 321 12.12 -8.87 7.37
CA LEU A 321 11.41 -7.95 6.50
C LEU A 321 10.92 -8.76 5.29
N LEU A 322 9.61 -8.87 5.14
CA LEU A 322 8.96 -9.66 4.11
C LEU A 322 8.47 -8.79 2.96
N THR A 323 8.34 -9.41 1.81
CA THR A 323 7.58 -8.91 0.66
C THR A 323 6.23 -9.61 0.55
N VAL A 324 5.33 -9.03 -0.23
CA VAL A 324 4.00 -9.63 -0.49
C VAL A 324 4.07 -10.94 -1.30
N LEU A 325 5.21 -11.22 -1.95
CA LEU A 325 5.45 -12.44 -2.72
C LEU A 325 5.67 -13.66 -1.82
N GLU A 326 6.13 -13.45 -0.59
CA GLU A 326 6.37 -14.49 0.40
C GLU A 326 5.09 -14.90 1.14
N LEU A 327 4.00 -14.15 0.97
CA LEU A 327 2.73 -14.48 1.59
C LEU A 327 1.98 -15.59 0.82
N PRO A 328 1.37 -16.56 1.53
CA PRO A 328 0.48 -17.54 0.90
C PRO A 328 -0.69 -16.87 0.17
N ALA A 329 -1.01 -17.34 -1.04
CA ALA A 329 -2.08 -16.79 -1.89
C ALA A 329 -3.49 -16.91 -1.26
N GLY A 330 -3.74 -17.98 -0.49
CA GLY A 330 -5.02 -18.24 0.18
C GLY A 330 -5.17 -17.57 1.55
N ARG A 331 -6.42 -17.45 2.04
CA ARG A 331 -6.84 -17.03 3.39
C ARG A 331 -7.11 -18.22 4.28
#